data_AF-A0A735RAG9-F1
#
_entry.id   AF-A0A735RAG9-F1
#
_cell.length_a   1.000
_cell.length_b   1.000
_cell.length_c   1.000
_cell.angle_alpha   90.00
_cell.angle_beta   90.00
_cell.angle_gamma   90.00
#
_symmetry.space_group_name_H-M   'P 1'
#
loop_
_entity.id
_entity.type
_entity.pdbx_description
1 polymer ?
#
loop_
_entity_poly.entity_id
_entity_poly.type
_entity_poly.pdbx_seq_one_letter_code
_entity_poly.pdbx_strand_id
1 'polypeptide(L)' 'MAKSAQSQIVILPYVSAVDPSDGEFHQMISGIEQKLLDRVKAALDEAGVEWIDTRTKERSKPATTDSVEGSDNA' A
#
# COMPACT_ATOMS: atom_id res chain seq x y z
N MET A 1 5.56 -7.65 -31.36
CA MET A 1 4.74 -8.06 -30.21
C MET A 1 4.50 -6.84 -29.36
N ALA A 2 3.25 -6.39 -29.21
CA ALA A 2 2.93 -5.33 -28.25
C ALA A 2 3.21 -5.89 -26.86
N LYS A 3 4.19 -5.31 -26.15
CA LYS A 3 4.40 -5.57 -24.73
C LYS A 3 3.21 -4.89 -24.06
N SER A 4 2.12 -5.62 -23.82
CA SER A 4 1.03 -5.16 -22.97
C SER A 4 1.68 -4.58 -21.72
N ALA A 5 1.46 -3.29 -21.45
CA ALA A 5 2.03 -2.61 -20.31
C ALA A 5 1.52 -3.35 -19.06
N GLN A 6 2.31 -4.27 -18.55
CA GLN A 6 1.97 -5.03 -17.37
C GLN A 6 2.03 -4.03 -16.22
N SER A 7 0.86 -3.65 -15.68
CA SER A 7 0.80 -2.77 -14.50
C SER A 7 1.72 -3.33 -13.43
N GLN A 8 2.73 -2.56 -13.06
CA GLN A 8 3.61 -2.91 -11.96
C GLN A 8 2.89 -2.51 -10.68
N ILE A 9 2.62 -3.51 -9.83
CA ILE A 9 2.11 -3.31 -8.47
C ILE A 9 3.30 -3.46 -7.53
N VAL A 10 3.55 -2.45 -6.71
CA VAL A 10 4.60 -2.45 -5.69
C VAL A 10 4.01 -2.92 -4.36
N ILE A 11 4.64 -3.93 -3.75
CA ILE A 11 4.36 -4.30 -2.35
C ILE A 11 5.23 -3.40 -1.48
N LEU A 12 4.61 -2.58 -0.64
CA LEU A 12 5.35 -1.67 0.21
C LEU A 12 6.20 -2.43 1.25
N PRO A 13 7.39 -1.91 1.59
CA PRO A 13 8.22 -2.50 2.63
C PRO A 13 7.49 -2.47 3.98
N TYR A 14 7.71 -3.51 4.78
CA TYR A 14 7.18 -3.56 6.13
C TYR A 14 7.86 -2.52 7.03
N VAL A 15 7.07 -1.72 7.73
CA VAL A 15 7.51 -0.76 8.75
C VAL A 15 6.68 -0.99 10.01
N SER A 16 7.33 -1.11 11.17
CA SER A 16 6.63 -1.34 12.43
C SER A 16 5.69 -0.18 12.76
N ALA A 17 4.55 -0.49 13.36
CA ALA A 17 3.69 0.55 13.93
C ALA A 17 4.43 1.26 15.07
N VAL A 18 4.10 2.54 15.29
CA VAL A 18 4.55 3.27 16.47
C VAL A 18 3.78 2.74 17.68
N ASP A 19 4.48 2.10 18.61
CA ASP A 19 3.90 1.67 19.88
C ASP A 19 4.13 2.75 20.95
N PRO A 20 3.08 3.36 21.52
CA PRO A 20 3.23 4.38 22.56
C PRO A 20 3.77 3.83 23.90
N SER A 21 3.82 2.51 24.07
CA SER A 21 4.40 1.85 25.25
C SER A 21 5.91 1.59 25.13
N ASP A 22 6.49 1.76 23.94
CA ASP A 22 7.93 1.61 23.71
C ASP A 22 8.73 2.77 24.31
N GLY A 23 10.05 2.59 24.43
CA GLY A 23 10.95 3.68 24.80
C GLY A 23 10.97 4.82 23.76
N GLU A 24 11.16 6.06 24.21
CA GLU A 24 11.11 7.28 23.36
C GLU A 24 11.96 7.18 22.09
N PHE A 25 13.14 6.56 22.17
CA PHE A 25 14.01 6.34 21.02
C PHE A 25 13.37 5.42 19.97
N HIS A 26 12.73 4.33 20.38
CA HIS A 26 12.03 3.41 19.48
C HIS A 26 10.79 4.06 18.85
N GLN A 27 10.06 4.87 19.62
CA GLN A 27 8.95 5.67 19.08
C GLN A 27 9.42 6.68 18.03
N MET A 28 10.56 7.35 18.28
CA MET A 28 11.14 8.29 17.33
C MET A 28 11.54 7.59 16.03
N ILE A 29 12.23 6.45 16.10
CA ILE A 29 12.68 5.70 14.91
C ILE A 29 11.48 5.20 14.10
N SER A 30 10.54 4.51 14.73
CA SER A 30 9.32 4.04 14.05
C SER A 30 8.51 5.20 13.45
N GLY A 31 8.43 6.34 14.14
CA GLY A 31 7.78 7.54 13.61
C GLY A 31 8.47 8.12 12.37
N ILE A 32 9.80 8.03 12.28
CA ILE A 32 10.55 8.44 11.09
C ILE A 32 10.31 7.47 9.94
N GLU A 33 10.35 6.16 10.19
CA GLU A 33 10.11 5.13 9.18
C GLU A 33 8.70 5.24 8.58
N GLN A 34 7.68 5.51 9.42
CA GLN A 34 6.31 5.75 8.95
C GLN A 34 6.22 6.97 8.03
N LYS A 35 6.85 8.09 8.41
CA LYS A 35 6.89 9.29 7.55
C LYS A 35 7.62 9.06 6.23
N LEU A 36 8.66 8.21 6.23
CA LEU A 36 9.34 7.83 5.00
C LEU A 36 8.43 6.98 4.10
N LEU A 37 7.70 6.03 4.69
CA LEU A 37 6.74 5.20 3.97
C LEU A 37 5.63 6.03 3.32
N ASP A 38 5.10 7.03 4.02
CA ASP A 38 4.09 7.95 3.48
C ASP A 38 4.61 8.73 2.27
N ARG A 39 5.87 9.17 2.29
CA ARG A 39 6.51 9.82 1.14
C ARG A 39 6.68 8.88 -0.05
N VAL A 40 6.98 7.61 0.20
CA VAL A 40 7.06 6.59 -0.85
C VAL A 40 5.68 6.36 -1.47
N LYS A 41 4.60 6.26 -0.66
CA LYS A 41 3.22 6.17 -1.17
C LYS A 41 2.90 7.34 -2.09
N ALA A 42 3.15 8.57 -1.64
CA ALA A 42 2.90 9.77 -2.44
C ALA A 42 3.70 9.80 -3.75
N ALA A 43 4.97 9.38 -3.72
CA ALA A 43 5.79 9.31 -4.94
C ALA A 43 5.30 8.24 -5.92
N LEU A 44 4.80 7.11 -5.41
CA LEU A 44 4.19 6.06 -6.24
C LEU A 44 2.87 6.55 -6.86
N ASP A 45 2.06 7.28 -6.09
CA ASP A 45 0.83 7.90 -6.58
C ASP A 45 1.13 8.92 -7.69
N GLU A 46 2.13 9.79 -7.51
CA GLU A 46 2.59 10.75 -8.52
C GLU A 46 3.14 10.05 -9.78
N ALA A 47 3.81 8.91 -9.62
CA ALA A 47 4.30 8.09 -10.72
C ALA A 47 3.19 7.23 -11.40
N GLY A 48 1.97 7.22 -10.87
CA GLY A 48 0.87 6.39 -11.36
C GLY A 48 1.09 4.88 -11.13
N VAL A 49 1.95 4.53 -10.17
CA VAL A 49 2.30 3.15 -9.83
C VAL A 49 1.36 2.64 -8.73
N GLU A 50 0.77 1.47 -8.97
CA GLU A 50 -0.11 0.84 -7.98
C GLU A 50 0.69 0.27 -6.82
N TRP A 51 0.18 0.39 -5.59
CA TRP A 51 0.84 -0.14 -4.42
C TRP A 51 -0.12 -0.79 -3.42
N ILE A 52 0.42 -1.71 -2.62
CA ILE A 52 -0.27 -2.41 -1.54
C ILE A 52 0.53 -2.26 -0.25
N ASP A 53 -0.09 -1.69 0.77
CA ASP A 53 0.40 -1.72 2.15
C ASP A 53 -0.14 -2.98 2.83
N THR A 54 0.73 -3.98 3.01
CA THR A 54 0.33 -5.27 3.60
C THR A 54 0.04 -5.18 5.10
N ARG A 55 0.55 -4.15 5.79
CA ARG A 55 0.34 -3.94 7.23
C ARG A 55 -1.07 -3.43 7.50
N THR A 56 -1.52 -2.45 6.73
CA THR A 56 -2.84 -1.82 6.89
C THR A 56 -3.91 -2.41 5.97
N LYS A 57 -3.50 -3.21 4.98
CA LYS A 57 -4.33 -3.69 3.85
C LYS A 57 -4.80 -2.57 2.92
N GLU A 58 -4.21 -1.38 3.06
CA GLU A 58 -4.47 -0.24 2.19
C GLU A 58 -3.90 -0.49 0.79
N ARG A 59 -4.59 0.04 -0.22
CA ARG A 59 -4.21 -0.07 -1.63
C ARG A 59 -4.42 1.28 -2.29
N SER A 60 -3.55 1.65 -3.24
CA SER A 60 -3.71 2.91 -3.98
C SER A 60 -4.90 2.92 -4.93
N LYS A 61 -5.37 1.73 -5.34
CA LYS A 61 -6.61 1.55 -6.10
C LYS A 61 -7.49 0.47 -5.46
N PRO A 62 -8.82 0.57 -5.62
CA PRO A 62 -9.73 -0.50 -5.21
C PRO A 62 -9.34 -1.84 -5.84
N ALA A 63 -9.55 -2.93 -5.11
CA ALA A 63 -9.38 -4.27 -5.69
C ALA A 63 -10.41 -4.46 -6.82
N THR A 64 -9.97 -4.95 -7.99
CA THR A 64 -10.82 -5.18 -9.16
C THR A 64 -11.89 -6.27 -8.97
N THR A 65 -12.06 -6.83 -7.77
CA THR A 65 -12.87 -8.02 -7.49
C THR A 65 -14.05 -7.79 -6.54
N ASP A 66 -14.80 -6.70 -6.69
CA ASP A 66 -16.15 -6.59 -6.11
C ASP A 66 -17.28 -6.56 -7.18
N SER A 67 -16.93 -6.78 -8.45
CA SER A 67 -17.89 -6.95 -9.54
C SER A 67 -17.85 -8.38 -10.08
N VAL A 68 -18.14 -9.37 -9.23
CA VAL A 68 -18.77 -10.60 -9.72
C VAL A 68 -20.27 -10.36 -9.58
N GLU A 69 -20.89 -10.03 -10.70
CA GLU A 69 -22.32 -10.05 -10.92
C GLU A 69 -22.94 -11.25 -10.19
N GLY A 70 -23.83 -10.98 -9.25
CA GLY A 70 -24.90 -11.91 -8.91
C GLY A 70 -25.83 -12.04 -10.12
N SER A 71 -25.35 -12.74 -11.14
CA SER A 71 -26.19 -13.31 -12.19
C SER A 71 -26.64 -14.67 -11.65
N ASP A 72 -27.75 -14.66 -10.91
CA ASP A 72 -28.55 -15.87 -10.74
C ASP A 72 -30.01 -15.47 -10.89
N ASN A 73 -30.44 -15.50 -12.16
CA ASN A 73 -31.83 -15.46 -12.56
C ASN A 73 -32.19 -16.86 -13.04
N ALA A 74 -32.87 -17.63 -12.19
CA ALA A 74 -33.63 -18.82 -12.54
C ALA A 74 -34.77 -19.03 -11.53
#